data_AF-A0A0M8RSF9-F1
#
_entry.id   AF-A0A0M8RSF9-F1
#
_cell.length_a   1.000
_cell.length_b   1.000
_cell.length_c   1.000
_cell.angle_alpha   90.00
_cell.angle_beta   90.00
_cell.angle_gamma   90.00
#
_symmetry.space_group_name_H-M   'P 1'
#
loop_
_entity.id
_entity.type
_entity.pdbx_description
1 polymer ?
#
loop_
_entity_poly.entity_id
_entity_poly.type
_entity_poly.pdbx_seq_one_letter_code
_entity_poly.pdbx_strand_id
1 'polypeptide(L)'
;MSLQDDLTAVQRNLDDLERSVGQLERRVGGGLDIRRVRSDTDHLRESLQLLREGAAGPSRARPAGGGSAPAPGPEMVTIPDTPYDTALWAGAEDEGLGALGRRAP
;
A
#
# COMPACT_ATOMS: atom_id res chain seq x y z
N MET A 1 23.50 13.34 6.24
CA MET A 1 22.57 13.38 5.09
C MET A 1 21.23 13.86 5.57
N SER A 2 20.52 14.63 4.76
CA SER A 2 19.12 14.99 5.02
C SER A 2 18.21 13.82 4.66
N LEU A 3 17.04 13.70 5.30
CA LEU A 3 15.98 12.77 4.91
C LEU A 3 15.66 12.86 3.41
N GLN A 4 15.70 14.07 2.85
CA GLN A 4 15.46 14.28 1.42
C GLN A 4 16.58 13.73 0.54
N ASP A 5 17.84 13.77 1.01
CA ASP A 5 18.98 13.16 0.32
C ASP A 5 18.83 11.64 0.34
N ASP A 6 18.44 11.07 1.49
CA ASP A 6 18.24 9.63 1.66
C ASP A 6 17.11 9.12 0.75
N LEU A 7 15.96 9.81 0.72
CA LEU A 7 14.85 9.46 -0.17
C LEU A 7 15.25 9.54 -1.64
N THR A 8 16.06 10.55 -2.01
CA THR A 8 16.60 10.70 -3.37
C THR A 8 17.59 9.59 -3.72
N ALA A 9 18.44 9.17 -2.78
CA ALA A 9 19.34 8.05 -2.98
C ALA A 9 18.55 6.74 -3.16
N VAL A 10 17.52 6.49 -2.34
CA VAL A 10 16.66 5.31 -2.46
C VAL A 10 15.93 5.28 -3.81
N GLN A 11 15.40 6.43 -4.27
CA GLN A 11 14.74 6.50 -5.57
C GLN A 11 15.69 6.15 -6.74
N ARG A 12 16.92 6.66 -6.72
CA ARG A 12 17.94 6.31 -7.73
C ARG A 12 18.26 4.82 -7.73
N ASN A 13 18.44 4.24 -6.54
CA ASN A 13 18.68 2.81 -6.39
C ASN A 13 17.51 1.96 -6.92
N LEU A 14 16.28 2.43 -6.72
CA LEU A 14 15.09 1.75 -7.23
C LEU A 14 14.99 1.83 -8.77
N ASP A 15 15.34 2.97 -9.36
CA ASP A 15 15.40 3.11 -10.82
C ASP A 15 16.48 2.18 -11.42
N ASP A 16 17.61 2.01 -10.74
CA ASP A 16 18.66 1.06 -11.14
C ASP A 16 18.22 -0.39 -10.98
N LEU A 17 17.46 -0.70 -9.91
CA LEU A 17 16.86 -2.02 -9.70
C LEU A 17 15.88 -2.37 -10.82
N GLU A 18 14.97 -1.47 -11.19
CA GLU A 18 14.02 -1.69 -12.27
C GLU A 18 14.72 -1.96 -13.61
N ARG A 19 15.76 -1.18 -13.94
CA ARG A 19 16.59 -1.42 -15.14
C ARG A 19 17.24 -2.80 -15.10
N SER A 20 17.71 -3.23 -13.94
CA SER A 20 18.35 -4.53 -13.74
C SER A 20 17.35 -5.68 -13.85
N VAL A 21 16.14 -5.53 -13.30
CA VAL A 21 15.04 -6.49 -13.44
C VAL A 21 14.60 -6.61 -14.90
N GLY A 22 14.47 -5.51 -15.63
CA GLY A 22 14.16 -5.55 -17.06
C GLY A 22 15.27 -6.21 -17.91
N GLN A 23 16.54 -6.05 -17.52
CA GLN A 23 17.65 -6.80 -18.13
C GLN A 23 17.56 -8.30 -17.80
N LEU A 24 17.22 -8.64 -16.56
CA LEU A 24 17.06 -10.01 -16.13
C LEU A 24 15.93 -10.69 -16.90
N GLU A 25 14.77 -10.03 -17.05
CA GLU A 25 13.64 -10.52 -17.85
C GLU A 25 14.03 -10.87 -19.28
N ARG A 26 14.86 -10.04 -19.93
CA ARG A 26 15.37 -10.34 -21.28
C ARG A 26 16.28 -11.57 -21.32
N ARG A 27 16.94 -11.91 -20.22
CA ARG A 27 17.87 -13.06 -20.12
C ARG A 27 17.17 -14.36 -19.70
N VAL A 28 16.24 -14.27 -18.76
CA VAL A 28 15.57 -15.46 -18.17
C VAL A 28 14.19 -15.72 -18.77
N GLY A 29 13.66 -14.79 -19.57
CA GLY A 29 12.31 -14.86 -20.14
C GLY A 29 11.21 -14.44 -19.16
N GLY A 30 9.99 -14.28 -19.66
CA GLY A 30 8.84 -13.72 -18.94
C GLY A 30 8.07 -14.69 -18.01
N GLY A 31 8.79 -15.54 -17.27
CA GLY A 31 8.20 -16.49 -16.31
C GLY A 31 7.46 -15.84 -15.13
N LEU A 32 6.78 -16.65 -14.29
CA LEU A 32 6.00 -16.13 -13.16
C LEU A 32 6.87 -15.37 -12.14
N ASP A 33 8.05 -15.91 -11.83
CA ASP A 33 8.95 -15.29 -10.84
C ASP A 33 9.42 -13.91 -11.29
N ILE A 34 9.77 -13.72 -12.56
CA ILE A 34 10.20 -12.40 -13.05
C ILE A 34 9.05 -11.39 -13.09
N ARG A 35 7.84 -11.84 -13.43
CA ARG A 35 6.65 -10.98 -13.41
C ARG A 35 6.35 -10.50 -11.99
N ARG A 36 6.48 -11.41 -11.02
CA ARG A 36 6.33 -11.07 -9.60
C ARG A 36 7.38 -10.04 -9.17
N VAL A 37 8.66 -10.28 -9.48
CA VAL A 37 9.73 -9.32 -9.15
C VAL A 37 9.48 -7.95 -9.78
N ARG A 38 8.95 -7.90 -11.01
CA ARG A 38 8.58 -6.64 -11.66
C ARG A 38 7.45 -5.93 -10.91
N SER A 39 6.35 -6.63 -10.62
CA SER A 39 5.25 -6.07 -9.84
C SER A 39 5.69 -5.60 -8.46
N ASP A 40 6.54 -6.36 -7.75
CA ASP A 40 7.07 -5.97 -6.45
C ASP A 40 7.93 -4.69 -6.55
N THR A 41 8.70 -4.53 -7.63
CA THR A 41 9.49 -3.32 -7.89
C THR A 41 8.59 -2.11 -8.18
N ASP A 42 7.53 -2.30 -8.96
CA ASP A 42 6.52 -1.28 -9.24
C ASP A 42 5.82 -0.83 -7.94
N HIS A 43 5.41 -1.78 -7.10
CA HIS A 43 4.80 -1.50 -5.80
C HIS A 43 5.74 -0.80 -4.82
N LEU A 44 7.05 -1.12 -4.84
CA LEU A 44 8.03 -0.40 -4.04
C LEU A 44 8.15 1.06 -4.48
N ARG A 45 8.02 1.36 -5.78
CA ARG A 45 8.03 2.73 -6.29
C ARG A 45 6.83 3.52 -5.79
N GLU A 46 5.64 2.93 -5.88
CA GLU A 46 4.40 3.52 -5.35
C GLU A 46 4.54 3.77 -3.84
N SER A 47 5.03 2.79 -3.10
CA SER A 47 5.24 2.90 -1.64
C SER A 47 6.23 4.01 -1.28
N LEU A 48 7.32 4.16 -2.05
CA LEU A 48 8.30 5.23 -1.84
C LEU A 48 7.69 6.61 -2.12
N GLN A 49 6.84 6.72 -3.14
CA GLN A 49 6.13 7.95 -3.43
C GLN A 49 5.19 8.33 -2.27
N LEU A 50 4.40 7.39 -1.76
CA LEU A 50 3.55 7.60 -0.59
C LEU A 50 4.36 8.02 0.64
N LEU A 51 5.53 7.43 0.85
CA LEU A 51 6.43 7.80 1.94
C LEU A 51 6.95 9.24 1.79
N ARG A 52 7.30 9.67 0.57
CA ARG A 52 7.71 11.05 0.28
C ARG A 52 6.58 12.04 0.56
N GLU A 53 5.36 11.73 0.12
CA GLU A 53 4.18 12.55 0.37
C GLU A 53 3.90 12.68 1.86
N GLY A 54 4.00 11.58 2.60
CA GLY A 54 3.87 11.57 4.06
C GLY A 54 4.97 12.35 4.80
N ALA A 55 6.18 12.36 4.26
CA ALA A 55 7.30 13.14 4.81
C ALA A 55 7.22 14.64 4.49
N ALA A 56 6.58 15.02 3.37
CA ALA A 56 6.39 16.41 2.95
C ALA A 56 5.14 17.07 3.56
N GLY A 57 4.17 16.27 4.02
CA GLY A 57 2.97 16.74 4.70
C GLY A 57 3.27 17.37 6.07
N PRO A 58 2.32 18.15 6.65
CA PRO A 58 2.47 18.64 8.02
C PRO A 58 2.70 17.45 8.93
N SER A 59 3.78 17.52 9.72
CA SER A 59 4.17 16.47 10.66
C SER A 59 2.93 15.98 11.39
N ARG A 60 2.50 14.75 11.10
CA ARG A 60 1.56 14.03 11.96
C ARG A 60 2.33 13.78 13.25
N ALA A 61 2.40 14.80 14.09
CA ALA A 61 2.86 14.67 15.44
C ALA A 61 1.99 13.58 16.04
N ARG A 62 2.59 12.42 16.26
CA ARG A 62 2.09 11.44 17.22
C ARG A 62 1.75 12.24 18.47
N PRO A 63 0.52 12.21 19.01
CA PRO A 63 0.22 12.94 20.22
C PRO A 63 1.05 12.30 21.33
N ALA A 64 2.24 12.87 21.55
CA ALA A 64 2.99 12.68 22.76
C ALA A 64 2.17 13.39 23.84
N GLY A 65 1.71 12.61 24.82
CA GLY A 65 1.06 13.17 25.98
C GLY A 65 1.92 14.28 26.57
N GLY A 66 1.31 15.46 26.76
CA GLY A 66 1.95 16.60 27.42
C GLY A 66 1.93 17.88 26.61
N GLY A 67 0.82 18.62 26.70
CA GLY A 67 0.81 20.08 26.68
C GLY A 67 1.37 20.79 25.44
N SER A 68 0.66 20.74 24.33
CA SER A 68 0.59 21.87 23.39
C SER A 68 -0.74 21.81 22.65
N ALA A 69 -1.37 22.96 22.44
CA ALA A 69 -2.74 23.08 21.95
C ALA A 69 -2.97 22.26 20.66
N PRO A 70 -4.08 21.51 20.55
CA PRO A 70 -4.32 20.68 19.39
C PRO A 70 -4.57 21.57 18.17
N ALA A 71 -3.72 21.43 17.14
CA ALA A 71 -4.15 21.76 15.79
C ALA A 71 -5.41 20.94 15.47
N PRO A 72 -6.41 21.49 14.77
CA PRO A 72 -7.61 20.74 14.41
C PRO A 72 -7.17 19.51 13.61
N GLY A 73 -7.24 18.36 14.25
CA GLY A 73 -6.98 17.08 13.61
C GLY A 73 -7.97 16.85 12.48
N PRO A 74 -7.69 15.91 11.56
CA PRO A 74 -8.68 15.48 10.59
C PRO A 74 -9.98 15.13 11.33
N GLU A 75 -11.12 15.54 10.77
CA GLU A 75 -12.43 15.29 11.35
C GLU A 75 -12.54 13.81 11.73
N MET A 76 -12.50 13.56 13.04
CA MET A 76 -12.59 12.20 13.56
C MET A 76 -14.03 11.75 13.43
N VAL A 77 -14.29 10.87 12.47
CA VAL A 77 -15.58 10.19 12.38
C VAL A 77 -15.67 9.20 13.55
N THR A 78 -16.56 9.47 14.49
CA THR A 78 -16.87 8.54 15.58
C THR A 78 -17.55 7.32 15.00
N ILE A 79 -16.86 6.18 15.00
CA ILE A 79 -17.46 4.87 14.67
C ILE A 79 -18.13 4.35 15.94
N PRO A 80 -19.46 4.15 15.96
CA PRO A 80 -20.13 3.59 17.12
C PRO A 80 -19.66 2.16 17.40
N ASP A 81 -19.42 1.82 18.67
CA ASP A 81 -19.16 0.43 19.12
C ASP A 81 -20.43 -0.45 19.11
N THR A 82 -21.54 0.08 18.59
CA THR A 82 -22.79 -0.67 18.49
C THR A 82 -22.61 -1.75 17.42
N PRO A 83 -22.92 -3.03 17.72
CA PRO A 83 -22.89 -4.08 16.72
C PRO A 83 -23.70 -3.67 15.49
N TYR A 84 -23.18 -3.94 14.30
CA TYR A 84 -23.95 -3.75 13.07
C TYR A 84 -25.24 -4.56 13.13
N ASP A 85 -26.29 -4.03 12.53
CA ASP A 85 -27.53 -4.78 12.33
C ASP A 85 -27.23 -6.06 11.54
N THR A 86 -27.56 -7.22 12.11
CA THR A 86 -27.33 -8.52 11.49
C THR A 86 -28.16 -8.71 10.23
N ALA A 87 -29.27 -7.96 10.07
CA ALA A 87 -30.06 -7.96 8.85
C ALA A 87 -29.29 -7.39 7.64
N LEU A 88 -28.25 -6.57 7.85
CA LEU A 88 -27.37 -6.09 6.77
C LEU A 88 -26.57 -7.22 6.10
N TRP A 89 -26.43 -8.35 6.79
CA TRP A 89 -25.67 -9.52 6.33
C TRP A 89 -26.57 -10.69 5.96
N ALA A 90 -27.89 -10.50 5.92
CA ALA A 90 -28.84 -11.53 5.49
C ALA A 90 -28.60 -11.90 4.01
N GLY A 91 -28.37 -13.18 3.72
CA GLY A 91 -28.06 -13.67 2.38
C GLY A 91 -26.58 -13.56 1.99
N ALA A 92 -25.70 -13.09 2.87
CA ALA A 92 -24.25 -13.12 2.63
C ALA A 92 -23.70 -14.55 2.56
N GLU A 93 -24.37 -15.51 3.21
CA GLU A 93 -24.10 -16.94 3.10
C GLU A 93 -24.42 -17.55 1.73
N ASP A 94 -25.22 -16.88 0.90
CA ASP A 94 -25.60 -17.35 -0.45
C ASP A 94 -24.60 -16.91 -1.54
N GLU A 95 -23.54 -16.18 -1.16
CA GLU A 95 -22.33 -16.10 -1.99
C GLU A 95 -21.59 -17.45 -1.90
N GLY A 96 -22.21 -18.42 -2.57
CA GLY A 96 -21.85 -19.81 -2.52
C GLY A 96 -20.40 -20.02 -2.96
N LEU A 97 -19.73 -20.88 -2.22
CA LEU A 97 -18.60 -21.69 -2.70
C LEU A 97 -18.82 -21.96 -4.19
N GLY A 98 -18.01 -21.32 -5.05
CA GLY A 98 -18.22 -21.30 -6.50
C GLY A 98 -18.70 -22.67 -6.97
N ALA A 99 -19.91 -22.70 -7.52
CA ALA A 99 -20.68 -23.92 -7.76
C ALA A 99 -19.78 -25.10 -8.15
N LEU A 100 -19.77 -26.17 -7.32
CA LEU A 100 -19.10 -27.44 -7.63
C LEU A 100 -19.57 -27.93 -9.00
N GLY A 101 -18.78 -27.65 -10.04
CA GLY A 101 -19.05 -28.09 -11.41
C GLY A 101 -19.15 -27.01 -12.49
N ARG A 102 -19.06 -25.70 -12.18
CA ARG A 102 -18.96 -24.69 -13.24
C ARG A 102 -17.50 -24.31 -13.49
N ARG A 103 -16.91 -24.82 -14.58
CA ARG A 103 -15.73 -24.18 -15.18
C ARG A 103 -16.17 -22.79 -15.64
N ALA A 104 -15.45 -21.76 -15.18
CA ALA A 104 -15.51 -20.46 -15.84
C ALA A 104 -15.14 -20.64 -17.33
N PRO A 105 -15.81 -19.94 -18.25
CA PRO A 105 -15.55 -20.03 -19.69
C PRO A 105 -14.11 -19.62 -20.05
#